data_AF-A0A2U0E0W2-F1
#
_entry.id   AF-A0A2U0E0W2-F1
#
_cell.length_a   1.000
_cell.length_b   1.000
_cell.length_c   1.000
_cell.angle_alpha   90.00
_cell.angle_beta   90.00
_cell.angle_gamma   90.00
#
_symmetry.space_group_name_H-M   'P 1'
#
loop_
_entity.id
_entity.type
_entity.pdbx_description
1 polymer ?
#
loop_
_entity_poly.entity_id
_entity_poly.type
_entity_poly.pdbx_seq_one_letter_code
_entity_poly.pdbx_strand_id
1 'polypeptide(L)'
;MDSRILIFFLFFPLFFNSCNNPPIDCSKSNIAIENRWYAYNGGIDFLKIKNNDDLIFICDRINNFPSGEDVRVIYNYGYLTIFINGQKVDMIFTVKNGVVYSVGVGRYVYDEELTARILKLMKINNRCWGGDCK
;
A
#
# COMPACT_ATOMS: atom_id res chain seq x y z
N MET A 1 -46.12 -31.70 -30.34
CA MET A 1 -44.72 -31.92 -29.94
C MET A 1 -44.16 -30.60 -29.48
N ASP A 2 -43.79 -30.61 -28.21
CA ASP A 2 -43.56 -29.46 -27.35
C ASP A 2 -42.35 -28.64 -27.76
N SER A 3 -42.49 -27.32 -27.73
CA SER A 3 -41.34 -26.39 -27.67
C SER A 3 -41.82 -25.04 -27.16
N ARG A 4 -42.02 -24.95 -25.85
CA ARG A 4 -41.96 -23.67 -25.12
C ARG A 4 -40.68 -23.68 -24.30
N ILE A 5 -39.58 -23.27 -24.91
CA ILE A 5 -38.34 -23.00 -24.18
C ILE A 5 -38.53 -21.65 -23.50
N LEU A 6 -38.96 -21.69 -22.25
CA LEU A 6 -38.90 -20.56 -21.32
C LEU A 6 -37.42 -20.33 -20.97
N ILE A 7 -36.76 -19.45 -21.71
CA ILE A 7 -35.45 -18.93 -21.31
C ILE A 7 -35.70 -17.95 -20.17
N PHE A 8 -35.63 -18.45 -18.93
CA PHE A 8 -35.45 -17.62 -17.76
C PHE A 8 -34.07 -16.98 -17.86
N PHE A 9 -34.01 -15.74 -18.34
CA PHE A 9 -32.87 -14.87 -18.08
C PHE A 9 -32.82 -14.65 -16.56
N LEU A 10 -32.03 -15.48 -15.89
CA LEU A 10 -31.51 -15.19 -14.55
C LEU A 10 -30.70 -13.90 -14.67
N PHE A 11 -31.36 -12.77 -14.48
CA PHE A 11 -30.73 -11.54 -14.01
C PHE A 11 -30.14 -11.86 -12.64
N PHE A 12 -28.94 -12.44 -12.63
CA PHE A 12 -28.07 -12.31 -11.49
C PHE A 12 -27.71 -10.83 -11.43
N PRO A 13 -28.12 -10.06 -10.41
CA PRO A 13 -27.38 -8.85 -10.11
C PRO A 13 -25.96 -9.34 -9.81
N LEU A 14 -25.03 -9.03 -10.72
CA LEU A 14 -23.62 -9.00 -10.40
C LEU A 14 -23.50 -8.01 -9.26
N PHE A 15 -23.59 -8.51 -8.03
CA PHE A 15 -23.08 -7.84 -6.86
C PHE A 15 -21.60 -7.63 -7.18
N PHE A 16 -21.29 -6.45 -7.73
CA PHE A 16 -19.96 -5.88 -7.61
C PHE A 16 -19.74 -5.76 -6.11
N ASN A 17 -19.24 -6.83 -5.50
CA ASN A 17 -18.57 -6.79 -4.22
C ASN A 17 -17.34 -5.90 -4.45
N SER A 18 -17.58 -4.59 -4.41
CA SER A 18 -16.54 -3.62 -4.12
C SER A 18 -16.09 -4.00 -2.72
N CYS A 19 -15.09 -4.87 -2.65
CA CYS A 19 -14.32 -5.14 -1.44
C CYS A 19 -13.51 -3.87 -1.10
N ASN A 20 -14.19 -2.75 -0.90
CA ASN A 20 -13.58 -1.58 -0.30
C ASN A 20 -13.71 -1.82 1.19
N ASN A 21 -12.61 -2.26 1.82
CA ASN A 21 -12.51 -2.20 3.27
C ASN A 21 -12.99 -0.80 3.72
N PRO A 22 -13.81 -0.71 4.79
CA PRO A 22 -14.28 0.58 5.24
C PRO A 22 -13.08 1.50 5.50
N PRO A 23 -13.19 2.80 5.13
CA PRO A 23 -12.09 3.74 5.29
C PRO A 23 -11.65 3.78 6.76
N ILE A 24 -10.35 3.82 6.95
CA ILE A 24 -9.70 3.83 8.25
C ILE A 24 -9.99 5.16 8.94
N ASP A 25 -10.45 5.14 10.19
CA ASP A 25 -10.59 6.36 11.01
C ASP A 25 -9.20 6.85 11.44
N CYS A 26 -8.68 7.86 10.73
CA CYS A 26 -7.34 8.41 10.96
C CYS A 26 -7.17 9.06 12.34
N SER A 27 -8.25 9.55 12.96
CA SER A 27 -8.20 10.22 14.27
C SER A 27 -7.91 9.28 15.44
N LYS A 28 -8.18 7.98 15.26
CA LYS A 28 -7.98 6.93 16.28
C LYS A 28 -6.92 5.91 15.89
N SER A 29 -6.29 6.11 14.73
CA SER A 29 -5.38 5.14 14.16
C SER A 29 -4.02 5.16 14.85
N ASN A 30 -3.56 3.97 15.21
CA ASN A 30 -2.19 3.74 15.63
C ASN A 30 -1.38 3.24 14.44
N ILE A 31 -0.44 4.05 13.96
CA ILE A 31 0.42 3.71 12.83
C ILE A 31 1.82 3.36 13.32
N ALA A 32 2.34 2.25 12.82
CA ALA A 32 3.74 1.86 13.00
C ALA A 32 4.37 1.47 11.66
N ILE A 33 5.68 1.67 11.56
CA ILE A 33 6.47 1.29 10.39
C ILE A 33 7.62 0.40 10.87
N GLU A 34 7.76 -0.75 10.23
CA GLU A 34 8.85 -1.70 10.43
C GLU A 34 9.78 -1.69 9.22
N ASN A 35 11.08 -1.58 9.48
CA ASN A 35 12.15 -1.65 8.50
C ASN A 35 12.97 -2.92 8.73
N ARG A 36 12.56 -3.99 8.04
CA ARG A 36 13.19 -5.31 8.16
C ARG A 36 14.63 -5.36 7.64
N TRP A 37 15.11 -4.27 7.03
CA TRP A 37 16.41 -4.16 6.40
C TRP A 37 17.24 -3.01 6.98
N TYR A 38 16.94 -2.56 8.20
CA TYR A 38 17.67 -1.47 8.86
C TYR A 38 19.19 -1.69 8.91
N ALA A 39 19.64 -2.95 8.97
CA ALA A 39 21.06 -3.31 8.94
C ALA A 39 21.75 -2.96 7.59
N TYR A 40 20.99 -2.86 6.50
CA TYR A 40 21.50 -2.61 5.14
C TYR A 40 21.27 -1.18 4.68
N ASN A 41 20.09 -0.62 4.97
CA ASN A 41 19.69 0.71 4.52
C ASN A 41 19.86 1.80 5.59
N GLY A 42 20.24 1.40 6.81
CA GLY A 42 20.27 2.25 7.98
C GLY A 42 18.88 2.59 8.49
N GLY A 43 18.73 3.79 9.04
CA GLY A 43 17.45 4.23 9.58
C GLY A 43 17.04 3.47 10.85
N ILE A 44 15.74 3.52 11.11
CA ILE A 44 15.12 3.00 12.34
C ILE A 44 14.53 1.62 12.06
N ASP A 45 14.76 0.63 12.92
CA ASP A 45 14.16 -0.72 12.82
C ASP A 45 12.63 -0.66 12.93
N PHE A 46 12.13 -0.05 14.00
CA PHE A 46 10.68 0.08 14.23
C PHE A 46 10.33 1.48 14.73
N LEU A 47 9.32 2.10 14.13
CA LEU A 47 8.84 3.43 14.48
C LEU A 47 7.33 3.43 14.68
N LYS A 48 6.90 3.77 15.90
CA LYS A 48 5.51 4.15 16.18
C LYS A 48 5.34 5.64 15.94
N ILE A 49 4.43 6.02 15.04
CA ILE A 49 4.20 7.42 14.69
C ILE A 49 3.42 8.10 15.83
N LYS A 50 3.95 9.23 16.32
CA LYS A 50 3.36 10.02 17.41
C LYS A 50 2.90 11.40 16.97
N ASN A 51 3.50 11.94 15.91
CA ASN A 51 3.12 13.23 15.37
C ASN A 51 1.77 13.10 14.66
N ASN A 52 0.83 13.98 14.99
CA ASN A 52 -0.53 13.90 14.48
C ASN A 52 -0.64 14.20 12.98
N ASP A 53 0.18 15.13 12.47
CA ASP A 53 0.18 15.49 11.04
C ASP A 53 0.69 14.32 10.19
N ASP A 54 1.72 13.62 10.65
CA ASP A 54 2.23 12.42 9.98
C ASP A 54 1.24 11.25 10.05
N LEU A 55 0.50 11.10 11.18
CA LEU A 55 -0.57 10.11 11.30
C LEU A 55 -1.69 10.35 10.28
N ILE A 56 -2.21 11.59 10.25
CA ILE A 56 -3.27 12.00 9.34
C ILE A 56 -2.80 11.82 7.90
N PHE A 57 -1.62 12.33 7.55
CA PHE A 57 -1.07 12.23 6.21
C PHE A 57 -0.97 10.78 5.72
N ILE A 58 -0.36 9.88 6.51
CA ILE A 58 -0.18 8.48 6.10
C ILE A 58 -1.53 7.77 5.97
N CYS A 59 -2.43 7.98 6.93
CA CYS A 59 -3.75 7.36 6.91
C CYS A 59 -4.61 7.85 5.73
N ASP A 60 -4.66 9.15 5.49
CA ASP A 60 -5.42 9.75 4.39
C ASP A 60 -4.91 9.26 3.04
N ARG A 61 -3.58 9.17 2.87
CA ARG A 61 -2.95 8.61 1.66
C ARG A 61 -3.31 7.14 1.44
N ILE A 62 -3.39 6.35 2.49
CA ILE A 62 -3.74 4.92 2.40
C ILE A 62 -5.24 4.72 2.12
N ASN A 63 -6.10 5.55 2.72
CA ASN A 63 -7.53 5.55 2.43
C ASN A 63 -7.83 6.01 1.00
N ASN A 64 -7.02 6.93 0.48
CA ASN A 64 -7.25 7.60 -0.80
C ASN A 64 -5.99 7.52 -1.66
N PHE A 65 -5.58 6.29 -1.97
CA PHE A 65 -4.45 6.06 -2.84
C PHE A 65 -4.65 6.79 -4.18
N PRO A 66 -3.73 7.69 -4.57
CA PRO A 66 -3.88 8.43 -5.82
C PRO A 66 -3.84 7.51 -7.04
N SER A 67 -4.46 7.94 -8.12
CA SER A 67 -4.18 7.33 -9.42
C SER A 67 -2.77 7.69 -9.86
N GLY A 68 -2.16 6.82 -10.67
CA GLY A 68 -0.79 7.01 -11.13
C GLY A 68 -0.46 6.18 -12.35
N GLU A 69 0.77 6.32 -12.82
CA GLU A 69 1.31 5.51 -13.90
C GLU A 69 1.46 4.05 -13.45
N ASP A 70 1.08 3.14 -14.34
CA ASP A 70 1.20 1.71 -14.09
C ASP A 70 2.67 1.29 -14.09
N VAL A 71 3.11 0.64 -13.02
CA VAL A 71 4.49 0.21 -12.84
C VAL A 71 4.59 -1.30 -12.74
N ARG A 72 5.57 -1.87 -13.46
CA ARG A 72 5.89 -3.29 -13.34
C ARG A 72 6.71 -3.53 -12.08
N VAL A 73 6.18 -4.32 -11.16
CA VAL A 73 6.91 -4.80 -9.98
C VAL A 73 7.50 -6.18 -10.29
N ILE A 74 8.80 -6.25 -10.56
CA ILE A 74 9.47 -7.50 -10.97
C ILE A 74 10.03 -8.26 -9.76
N TYR A 75 10.23 -7.59 -8.61
CA TYR A 75 10.71 -8.19 -7.37
C TYR A 75 10.09 -7.47 -6.16
N ASN A 76 9.48 -8.25 -5.26
CA ASN A 76 8.91 -7.75 -4.01
C ASN A 76 9.74 -8.26 -2.85
N TYR A 77 10.56 -7.39 -2.27
CA TYR A 77 11.35 -7.73 -1.08
C TYR A 77 10.75 -7.21 0.22
N GLY A 78 9.56 -6.57 0.18
CA GLY A 78 8.83 -6.15 1.38
C GLY A 78 9.69 -5.39 2.38
N TYR A 79 10.39 -4.41 1.87
CA TYR A 79 11.46 -3.65 2.51
C TYR A 79 11.05 -2.84 3.74
N LEU A 80 9.88 -2.21 3.66
CA LEU A 80 9.22 -1.52 4.75
C LEU A 80 7.80 -2.08 4.86
N THR A 81 7.32 -2.22 6.10
CA THR A 81 5.95 -2.65 6.37
C THR A 81 5.25 -1.58 7.19
N ILE A 82 4.10 -1.10 6.73
CA ILE A 82 3.24 -0.19 7.49
C ILE A 82 2.15 -1.01 8.18
N PHE A 83 1.96 -0.74 9.46
CA PHE A 83 0.90 -1.30 10.28
C PHE A 83 -0.07 -0.19 10.67
N ILE A 84 -1.37 -0.44 10.51
CA ILE A 84 -2.43 0.41 11.03
C ILE A 84 -3.26 -0.41 12.00
N ASN A 85 -3.37 0.06 13.25
CA ASN A 85 -4.06 -0.65 14.32
C ASN A 85 -3.58 -2.09 14.50
N GLY A 86 -2.28 -2.32 14.26
CA GLY A 86 -1.64 -3.64 14.31
C GLY A 86 -1.85 -4.52 13.07
N GLN A 87 -2.65 -4.07 12.09
CA GLN A 87 -2.84 -4.78 10.83
C GLN A 87 -1.87 -4.31 9.77
N LYS A 88 -1.24 -5.25 9.06
CA LYS A 88 -0.35 -4.95 7.94
C LYS A 88 -1.15 -4.36 6.77
N VAL A 89 -0.68 -3.24 6.24
CA VAL A 89 -1.19 -2.65 4.99
C VAL A 89 -0.56 -3.40 3.82
N ASP A 90 -1.37 -3.83 2.85
CA ASP A 90 -0.87 -4.51 1.65
C ASP A 90 -0.28 -3.51 0.67
N MET A 91 1.00 -3.21 0.88
CA MET A 91 1.80 -2.35 0.02
C MET A 91 3.22 -2.87 -0.05
N ILE A 92 3.87 -2.55 -1.15
CA ILE A 92 5.20 -3.03 -1.49
C ILE A 92 6.13 -1.83 -1.50
N PHE A 93 7.20 -1.88 -0.71
CA PHE A 93 8.28 -0.91 -0.86
C PHE A 93 9.33 -1.47 -1.83
N THR A 94 9.65 -0.73 -2.89
CA THR A 94 10.59 -1.10 -3.96
C THR A 94 11.75 -0.10 -4.01
N VAL A 95 12.95 -0.55 -4.41
CA VAL A 95 14.11 0.35 -4.56
C VAL A 95 13.82 1.47 -5.56
N LYS A 96 13.22 1.13 -6.71
CA LYS A 96 13.02 2.06 -7.82
C LYS A 96 11.87 3.04 -7.56
N ASN A 97 10.72 2.53 -7.13
CA ASN A 97 9.47 3.31 -7.09
C ASN A 97 9.01 3.64 -5.66
N GLY A 98 9.73 3.20 -4.63
CA GLY A 98 9.28 3.39 -3.24
C GLY A 98 8.03 2.59 -2.92
N VAL A 99 7.07 3.21 -2.22
CA VAL A 99 5.77 2.63 -1.90
C VAL A 99 4.95 2.44 -3.17
N VAL A 100 4.52 1.20 -3.38
CA VAL A 100 3.70 0.74 -4.49
C VAL A 100 2.49 -0.01 -3.92
N TYR A 101 1.32 0.19 -4.51
CA TYR A 101 0.09 -0.48 -4.12
C TYR A 101 -0.72 -0.89 -5.35
N SER A 102 -1.56 -1.91 -5.17
CA SER A 102 -2.43 -2.43 -6.23
C SER A 102 -3.64 -1.51 -6.42
N VAL A 103 -3.90 -1.14 -7.67
CA VAL A 103 -5.12 -0.39 -8.08
C VAL A 103 -6.04 -1.21 -8.97
N GLY A 104 -5.72 -2.48 -9.18
CA GLY A 104 -6.46 -3.40 -10.03
C GLY A 104 -5.69 -4.67 -10.31
N VAL A 105 -6.31 -5.62 -11.02
CA VAL A 105 -5.69 -6.90 -11.36
C VAL A 105 -4.41 -6.67 -12.17
N GLY A 106 -3.26 -6.99 -11.57
CA GLY A 106 -1.94 -6.85 -12.19
C GLY A 106 -1.47 -5.41 -12.40
N ARG A 107 -2.18 -4.40 -11.86
CA ARG A 107 -1.86 -2.98 -12.03
C ARG A 107 -1.42 -2.38 -10.71
N TYR A 108 -0.27 -1.73 -10.74
CA TYR A 108 0.35 -1.15 -9.57
C TYR A 108 0.73 0.29 -9.86
N VAL A 109 0.59 1.17 -8.87
CA VAL A 109 1.05 2.55 -8.97
C VAL A 109 1.88 2.89 -7.75
N TYR A 110 2.73 3.92 -7.88
CA TYR A 110 3.62 4.36 -6.83
C TYR A 110 3.18 5.71 -6.24
N ASP A 111 3.55 5.97 -4.99
CA ASP A 111 3.30 7.26 -4.34
C ASP A 111 4.60 7.85 -3.79
N GLU A 112 5.12 8.83 -4.50
CA GLU A 112 6.38 9.52 -4.17
C GLU A 112 6.31 10.33 -2.89
N GLU A 113 5.16 10.96 -2.61
CA GLU A 113 5.01 11.77 -1.40
C GLU A 113 4.96 10.89 -0.16
N LEU A 114 4.20 9.80 -0.21
CA LEU A 114 4.16 8.80 0.84
C LEU A 114 5.53 8.16 1.04
N THR A 115 6.22 7.83 -0.06
CA THR A 115 7.59 7.31 -0.02
C THR A 115 8.54 8.28 0.66
N ALA A 116 8.58 9.54 0.22
CA ALA A 116 9.46 10.56 0.79
C ALA A 116 9.18 10.79 2.27
N ARG A 117 7.91 10.80 2.67
CA ARG A 117 7.49 10.95 4.06
C ARG A 117 8.01 9.80 4.92
N ILE A 118 7.83 8.55 4.46
CA ILE A 118 8.27 7.36 5.18
C ILE A 118 9.79 7.33 5.31
N LEU A 119 10.53 7.60 4.23
CA LEU A 119 12.00 7.62 4.26
C LEU A 119 12.51 8.65 5.27
N LYS A 120 11.91 9.85 5.30
CA LYS A 120 12.25 10.90 6.26
C LYS A 120 11.99 10.45 7.70
N LEU A 121 10.80 9.90 7.97
CA LEU A 121 10.42 9.41 9.30
C LEU A 121 11.36 8.31 9.79
N MET A 122 11.69 7.38 8.90
CA MET A 122 12.55 6.23 9.20
C MET A 122 14.04 6.58 9.15
N LYS A 123 14.41 7.82 8.84
CA LYS A 123 15.81 8.28 8.68
C LYS A 123 16.61 7.45 7.67
N ILE A 124 15.95 7.03 6.60
CA ILE A 124 16.57 6.28 5.51
C ILE A 124 17.02 7.29 4.45
N ASN A 125 18.33 7.34 4.20
CA ASN A 125 18.93 8.37 3.34
C ASN A 125 18.90 8.03 1.85
N ASN A 126 18.67 6.76 1.48
CA ASN A 126 18.62 6.34 0.08
C ASN A 126 17.61 5.18 -0.11
N ARG A 127 17.00 5.14 -1.30
CA ARG A 127 16.08 4.07 -1.71
C ARG A 127 16.82 2.83 -2.22
N CYS A 128 18.06 2.99 -2.68
CA CYS A 128 18.92 1.85 -3.01
C CYS A 128 19.58 1.33 -1.73
N TRP A 129 19.70 0.01 -1.62
CA TRP A 129 20.23 -0.66 -0.43
C TRP A 129 21.36 -1.61 -0.83
N GLY A 130 22.48 -1.56 -0.12
CA GLY A 130 23.61 -2.45 -0.37
C GLY A 130 24.17 -2.36 -1.81
N GLY A 131 24.32 -3.51 -2.47
CA GLY A 131 24.95 -3.63 -3.79
C GLY A 131 24.17 -3.00 -4.95
N ASP A 132 22.88 -2.72 -4.75
CA ASP A 132 21.99 -2.12 -5.75
C ASP A 132 22.17 -0.59 -5.87
N CYS A 133 23.09 -0.02 -5.09
CA CYS A 133 23.48 1.39 -5.12
C CYS A 133 24.64 1.72 -6.08
N LYS A 134 25.09 0.76 -6.89
CA LYS A 134 26.19 0.95 -7.84
C LYS A 134 25.71 1.43 -9.21
#